data_AF-A0A358CSQ5-F1
#
_entry.id   AF-A0A358CSQ5-F1
#
_cell.length_a   1.000
_cell.length_b   1.000
_cell.length_c   1.000
_cell.angle_alpha   90.00
_cell.angle_beta   90.00
_cell.angle_gamma   90.00
#
_symmetry.space_group_name_H-M   'P 1'
#
loop_
_entity.id
_entity.type
_entity.pdbx_description
1 polymer ?
#
loop_
_entity_poly.entity_id
_entity_poly.type
_entity_poly.pdbx_seq_one_letter_code
_entity_poly.pdbx_strand_id
1 'polypeptide(L)'
;MTNARFLPIYCLFIQTFFCLFLVSSCLSMIRADQSETSKLDKNTIYRLDLFTETLKPNSKKDLKPGAVYFRFSQISGHHVWSRFSEKHIFEFAMGPGSVQPAWRFDIREGRDDQLRLLEERSPELYKRLMVQGARPMIKLLDNGRWDLDLASNEGRVFDIETGGRWEWHGGRRVRVVHTGGQSWTYQEHTYRPSYAVDSAW
;
A
#
# COMPACT_ATOMS: atom_id res chain seq x y z
N MET A 1 64.44 -43.55 8.89
CA MET A 1 63.54 -44.62 9.37
C MET A 1 63.44 -44.42 10.87
N THR A 2 62.27 -44.34 11.52
CA THR A 2 60.91 -44.72 11.11
C THR A 2 59.89 -43.77 11.77
N ASN A 3 58.74 -43.53 11.14
CA ASN A 3 57.66 -42.72 11.74
C ASN A 3 56.88 -43.50 12.81
N ALA A 4 56.48 -42.83 13.89
CA ALA A 4 55.37 -43.25 14.73
C ALA A 4 54.66 -42.02 15.32
N ARG A 5 53.51 -41.65 14.73
CA ARG A 5 52.54 -40.73 15.35
C ARG A 5 51.50 -41.58 16.07
N PHE A 6 51.17 -41.22 17.31
CA PHE A 6 49.88 -41.59 17.92
C PHE A 6 49.19 -40.32 18.43
N LEU A 7 48.03 -40.07 17.84
CA LEU A 7 46.93 -39.21 18.29
C LEU A 7 45.86 -40.15 18.91
N PRO A 8 44.72 -39.67 19.46
CA PRO A 8 44.29 -38.31 19.84
C PRO A 8 43.71 -38.30 21.30
N ILE A 9 42.68 -37.48 21.56
CA ILE A 9 41.63 -37.63 22.61
C ILE A 9 41.97 -36.98 23.97
N TYR A 10 41.19 -36.05 24.56
CA TYR A 10 39.88 -35.46 24.20
C TYR A 10 39.71 -34.06 24.84
N CYS A 11 38.55 -33.43 24.60
CA CYS A 11 37.98 -32.27 25.31
C CYS A 11 38.56 -30.87 25.05
N LEU A 12 37.76 -30.07 24.33
CA LEU A 12 37.29 -28.69 24.63
C LEU A 12 37.09 -27.89 23.33
N PHE A 13 36.09 -26.99 23.35
CA PHE A 13 35.60 -26.19 22.21
C PHE A 13 35.02 -27.05 21.07
N ILE A 14 33.72 -27.40 21.05
CA ILE A 14 32.54 -26.58 21.41
C ILE A 14 32.69 -25.14 20.87
N GLN A 15 32.68 -24.99 19.55
CA GLN A 15 32.15 -23.83 18.81
C GLN A 15 32.37 -23.90 17.28
N THR A 16 32.58 -25.10 16.71
CA THR A 16 32.53 -25.31 15.26
C THR A 16 31.10 -25.22 14.73
N PHE A 17 30.62 -23.99 14.61
CA PHE A 17 29.91 -23.45 13.45
C PHE A 17 29.06 -24.46 12.67
N PHE A 18 28.07 -25.06 13.34
CA PHE A 18 27.10 -25.91 12.66
C PHE A 18 26.08 -25.04 11.91
N CYS A 19 26.51 -24.58 10.73
CA CYS A 19 25.61 -24.14 9.68
C CYS A 19 24.57 -25.25 9.45
N LEU A 20 23.31 -25.02 9.86
CA LEU A 20 22.14 -25.60 9.23
C LEU A 20 20.86 -24.86 9.64
N PHE A 21 20.38 -24.01 8.73
CA PHE A 21 18.96 -23.84 8.44
C PHE A 21 18.01 -23.51 9.60
N LEU A 22 18.35 -22.50 10.41
CA LEU A 22 17.35 -21.47 10.67
C LEU A 22 17.35 -20.48 9.50
N VAL A 23 16.70 -20.90 8.42
CA VAL A 23 15.99 -19.95 7.55
C VAL A 23 14.84 -19.43 8.38
N SER A 24 15.17 -18.55 9.32
CA SER A 24 14.21 -17.73 10.02
C SER A 24 13.66 -16.80 8.97
N SER A 25 12.61 -17.27 8.30
CA SER A 25 11.70 -16.48 7.48
C SER A 25 10.95 -15.54 8.41
N CYS A 26 11.70 -14.62 9.02
CA CYS A 26 11.21 -13.32 9.42
C CYS A 26 10.74 -12.66 8.12
N LEU A 27 9.51 -13.01 7.73
CA LEU A 27 8.64 -12.16 6.94
C LEU A 27 8.53 -10.87 7.72
N SER A 28 9.51 -9.98 7.51
CA SER A 28 9.48 -8.62 8.00
C SER A 28 8.15 -8.07 7.55
N MET A 29 7.25 -7.84 8.51
CA MET A 29 5.93 -7.28 8.23
C MET A 29 6.17 -5.82 7.85
N ILE A 30 6.47 -5.59 6.57
CA ILE A 30 6.68 -4.24 6.06
C ILE A 30 5.30 -3.58 6.08
N ARG A 31 5.16 -2.59 6.96
CA ARG A 31 3.93 -1.82 7.10
C ARG A 31 3.68 -1.04 5.81
N ALA A 32 2.42 -0.82 5.51
CA ALA A 32 1.94 -0.08 4.35
C ALA A 32 2.17 1.44 4.49
N ASP A 33 3.43 1.85 4.58
CA ASP A 33 3.91 3.23 4.70
C ASP A 33 4.84 3.52 3.50
N GLN A 34 4.73 4.71 2.90
CA GLN A 34 5.55 5.11 1.76
C GLN A 34 6.95 5.63 2.17
N SER A 35 7.22 5.83 3.46
CA SER A 35 8.48 6.35 3.98
C SER A 35 9.64 5.32 4.02
N GLU A 36 9.35 4.03 4.21
CA GLU A 36 10.36 2.96 4.33
C GLU A 36 10.38 1.97 3.14
N THR A 37 10.09 2.45 1.93
CA THR A 37 10.02 1.60 0.73
C THR A 37 11.37 1.08 0.22
N SER A 38 12.50 1.57 0.76
CA SER A 38 13.86 1.19 0.35
C SER A 38 14.19 -0.30 0.53
N LYS A 39 13.46 -0.98 1.43
CA LYS A 39 13.60 -2.43 1.71
C LYS A 39 12.75 -3.32 0.80
N LEU A 40 11.88 -2.75 -0.03
CA LEU A 40 10.97 -3.50 -0.91
C LEU A 40 11.66 -3.82 -2.24
N ASP A 41 11.38 -5.02 -2.77
CA ASP A 41 11.81 -5.38 -4.12
C ASP A 41 11.07 -4.51 -5.15
N LYS A 42 11.82 -4.06 -6.16
CA LYS A 42 11.31 -3.23 -7.25
C LYS A 42 10.52 -4.05 -8.28
N ASN A 43 10.72 -5.36 -8.34
CA ASN A 43 10.04 -6.26 -9.28
C ASN A 43 8.74 -6.87 -8.73
N THR A 44 8.59 -6.88 -7.40
CA THR A 44 7.44 -7.40 -6.67
C THR A 44 6.32 -6.37 -6.60
N ILE A 45 5.09 -6.87 -6.76
CA ILE A 45 3.86 -6.11 -6.53
C ILE A 45 3.29 -6.60 -5.21
N TYR A 46 2.84 -5.69 -4.36
CA TYR A 46 2.32 -6.01 -3.03
C TYR A 46 0.82 -5.67 -2.97
N ARG A 47 0.06 -6.45 -2.21
CA ARG A 47 -1.31 -6.13 -1.80
C ARG A 47 -1.31 -5.64 -0.35
N LEU A 48 -2.24 -4.74 -0.04
CA LEU A 48 -2.52 -4.36 1.34
C LEU A 48 -3.38 -5.44 2.00
N ASP A 49 -2.93 -5.95 3.14
CA ASP A 49 -3.81 -6.54 4.13
C ASP A 49 -4.38 -5.42 4.99
N LEU A 50 -5.68 -5.13 4.83
CA LEU A 50 -6.36 -4.04 5.56
C LEU A 50 -6.52 -4.32 7.06
N PHE A 51 -6.37 -5.58 7.52
CA PHE A 51 -6.53 -5.96 8.93
C PHE A 51 -5.23 -5.87 9.72
N THR A 52 -4.11 -6.15 9.06
CA THR A 52 -2.77 -6.07 9.68
C THR A 52 -1.98 -4.83 9.27
N GLU A 53 -2.48 -4.05 8.31
CA GLU A 53 -1.77 -2.95 7.64
C GLU A 53 -0.43 -3.36 7.00
N THR A 54 -0.28 -4.64 6.66
CA THR A 54 0.97 -5.18 6.09
C THR A 54 0.91 -5.30 4.57
N LEU A 55 2.07 -5.11 3.94
CA LEU A 55 2.28 -5.38 2.53
C LEU A 55 2.60 -6.86 2.32
N LYS A 56 1.68 -7.60 1.70
CA LYS A 56 1.88 -9.00 1.32
C LYS A 56 2.29 -9.08 -0.15
N PRO A 57 3.39 -9.76 -0.54
CA PRO A 57 3.76 -9.92 -1.94
C PRO A 57 2.65 -10.65 -2.70
N ASN A 58 2.42 -10.26 -3.95
CA ASN A 58 1.39 -10.82 -4.81
C ASN A 58 1.96 -11.21 -6.19
N SER A 59 1.49 -12.33 -6.73
CA SER A 59 1.85 -12.80 -8.07
C SER A 59 1.21 -11.93 -9.14
N LYS A 60 1.93 -11.67 -10.24
CA LYS A 60 1.37 -11.01 -11.44
C LYS A 60 0.17 -11.75 -12.04
N LYS A 61 0.06 -13.07 -11.80
CA LYS A 61 -1.07 -13.90 -12.25
C LYS A 61 -2.33 -13.74 -11.38
N ASP A 62 -2.17 -13.24 -10.16
CA ASP A 62 -3.24 -13.12 -9.15
C ASP A 62 -3.73 -11.66 -9.01
N LEU A 63 -3.42 -10.81 -10.00
CA LEU A 63 -3.86 -9.42 -10.02
C LEU A 63 -5.31 -9.34 -10.50
N LYS A 64 -6.19 -8.86 -9.62
CA LYS A 64 -7.61 -8.66 -9.91
C LYS A 64 -7.81 -7.31 -10.61
N PRO A 65 -8.48 -7.25 -11.77
CA PRO A 65 -8.90 -5.98 -12.36
C PRO A 65 -9.74 -5.14 -11.39
N GLY A 66 -9.57 -3.82 -11.48
CA GLY A 66 -10.20 -2.84 -10.60
C GLY A 66 -9.51 -2.67 -9.23
N ALA A 67 -8.63 -3.59 -8.82
CA ALA A 67 -8.03 -3.60 -7.49
C ALA A 67 -6.82 -2.65 -7.34
N VAL A 68 -6.51 -2.28 -6.10
CA VAL A 68 -5.41 -1.39 -5.72
C VAL A 68 -4.24 -2.22 -5.18
N TYR A 69 -3.05 -1.94 -5.71
CA TYR A 69 -1.80 -2.60 -5.37
C TYR A 69 -0.68 -1.58 -5.15
N PHE A 70 0.33 -1.97 -4.37
CA PHE A 70 1.55 -1.22 -4.17
C PHE A 70 2.65 -1.77 -5.09
N ARG A 71 3.25 -0.93 -5.92
CA ARG A 71 4.26 -1.33 -6.90
C ARG A 71 5.39 -0.32 -6.95
N PHE A 72 6.57 -0.72 -7.40
CA PHE A 72 7.56 0.26 -7.83
C PHE A 72 7.06 1.02 -9.07
N SER A 73 7.35 2.32 -9.16
CA SER A 73 7.24 3.06 -10.41
C SER A 73 8.58 3.54 -10.90
N GLN A 74 8.87 3.25 -12.16
CA GLN A 74 10.07 3.72 -12.84
C GLN A 74 10.03 5.23 -13.11
N ILE A 75 8.82 5.82 -13.23
CA ILE A 75 8.62 7.25 -13.48
C ILE A 75 8.92 8.06 -12.21
N SER A 76 8.31 7.67 -11.08
CA SER A 76 8.49 8.39 -9.80
C SER A 76 9.75 7.97 -9.02
N GLY A 77 10.37 6.85 -9.39
CA GLY A 77 11.58 6.31 -8.74
C GLY A 77 11.36 5.63 -7.38
N HIS A 78 10.11 5.51 -6.93
CA HIS A 78 9.74 4.94 -5.62
C HIS A 78 8.49 4.03 -5.72
N HIS A 79 8.10 3.39 -4.60
CA HIS A 79 6.88 2.58 -4.58
C HIS A 79 5.62 3.43 -4.37
N VAL A 80 4.62 3.19 -5.21
CA VAL A 80 3.38 3.95 -5.32
C VAL A 80 2.18 3.01 -5.26
N TRP A 81 1.06 3.52 -4.76
CA TRP A 81 -0.23 2.86 -4.89
C TRP A 81 -0.76 3.05 -6.31
N SER A 82 -1.23 1.99 -6.96
CA SER A 82 -1.78 2.04 -8.31
C SER A 82 -3.02 1.16 -8.42
N ARG A 83 -3.95 1.55 -9.30
CA ARG A 83 -5.10 0.70 -9.64
C ARG A 83 -4.76 -0.18 -10.82
N PHE A 84 -4.92 -1.50 -10.70
CA PHE A 84 -4.85 -2.39 -11.85
C PHE A 84 -6.17 -2.30 -12.64
N SER A 85 -6.10 -2.02 -13.94
CA SER A 85 -7.28 -1.80 -14.78
C SER A 85 -7.74 -3.05 -15.52
N GLU A 86 -8.94 -3.02 -16.09
CA GLU A 86 -9.48 -4.03 -17.01
C GLU A 86 -8.58 -4.25 -18.26
N LYS A 87 -7.72 -3.29 -18.60
CA LYS A 87 -6.74 -3.41 -19.70
C LYS A 87 -5.41 -4.03 -19.26
N HIS A 88 -5.36 -4.59 -18.05
CA HIS A 88 -4.16 -5.15 -17.42
C HIS A 88 -2.96 -4.18 -17.33
N ILE A 89 -3.24 -2.87 -17.29
CA ILE A 89 -2.24 -1.83 -17.02
C ILE A 89 -2.48 -1.22 -15.63
N PHE A 90 -1.41 -0.77 -14.99
CA PHE A 90 -1.50 0.04 -13.78
C PHE A 90 -1.84 1.49 -14.15
N GLU A 91 -2.96 1.96 -13.63
CA GLU A 91 -3.40 3.35 -13.71
C GLU A 91 -3.06 4.08 -12.42
N PHE A 92 -2.58 5.31 -12.58
CA PHE A 92 -2.20 6.27 -11.54
C PHE A 92 -1.05 5.83 -10.64
N ALA A 93 -0.24 6.78 -10.22
CA ALA A 93 0.55 6.70 -9.01
C ALA A 93 -0.19 7.53 -7.95
N MET A 94 -1.04 6.88 -7.16
CA MET A 94 -1.89 7.56 -6.17
C MET A 94 -1.03 8.20 -5.09
N GLY A 95 -1.22 9.50 -4.91
CA GLY A 95 -0.66 10.28 -3.81
C GLY A 95 -1.65 10.51 -2.68
N PRO A 96 -1.17 10.98 -1.52
CA PRO A 96 -1.98 11.46 -0.42
C PRO A 96 -3.18 12.31 -0.83
N GLY A 97 -4.28 12.15 -0.09
CA GLY A 97 -5.60 12.67 -0.44
C GLY A 97 -6.38 11.81 -1.44
N SER A 98 -5.78 10.79 -2.06
CA SER A 98 -6.52 9.80 -2.88
C SER A 98 -7.47 8.98 -2.01
N VAL A 99 -8.67 8.70 -2.51
CA VAL A 99 -9.74 8.02 -1.80
C VAL A 99 -10.25 6.84 -2.63
N GLN A 100 -10.19 5.64 -2.09
CA GLN A 100 -10.64 4.40 -2.74
C GLN A 100 -11.62 3.64 -1.84
N PRO A 101 -12.63 2.97 -2.39
CA PRO A 101 -13.48 2.11 -1.58
C PRO A 101 -12.70 0.87 -1.12
N ALA A 102 -12.90 0.45 0.13
CA ALA A 102 -12.11 -0.64 0.73
C ALA A 102 -12.20 -1.98 -0.03
N TRP A 103 -13.31 -2.25 -0.72
CA TRP A 103 -13.49 -3.46 -1.54
C TRP A 103 -12.55 -3.54 -2.76
N ARG A 104 -11.88 -2.45 -3.16
CA ARG A 104 -10.86 -2.48 -4.21
C ARG A 104 -9.50 -3.00 -3.71
N PHE A 105 -9.30 -3.22 -2.42
CA PHE A 105 -8.10 -3.89 -1.95
C PHE A 105 -8.30 -5.41 -2.03
N ASP A 106 -7.25 -6.16 -2.36
CA ASP A 106 -7.35 -7.62 -2.56
C ASP A 106 -7.47 -8.38 -1.23
N ILE A 107 -8.64 -8.25 -0.60
CA ILE A 107 -9.11 -9.06 0.53
C ILE A 107 -9.28 -10.50 0.03
N ARG A 108 -8.71 -11.45 0.77
CA ARG A 108 -8.76 -12.91 0.45
C ARG A 108 -9.41 -13.75 1.55
N GLU A 109 -9.68 -13.11 2.68
CA GLU A 109 -10.37 -13.63 3.84
C GLU A 109 -11.85 -13.89 3.46
N GLY A 110 -12.45 -14.98 3.95
CA GLY A 110 -13.85 -15.30 3.68
C GLY A 110 -14.79 -14.24 4.27
N ARG A 111 -16.01 -14.08 3.71
CA ARG A 111 -16.94 -13.01 4.13
C ARG A 111 -17.21 -12.98 5.63
N ASP A 112 -17.36 -14.14 6.26
CA ASP A 112 -17.69 -14.24 7.68
C ASP A 112 -16.47 -13.96 8.58
N ASP A 113 -15.28 -14.42 8.17
CA ASP A 113 -14.01 -14.05 8.80
C ASP A 113 -13.72 -12.55 8.62
N GLN A 114 -14.03 -11.99 7.45
CA GLN A 114 -13.92 -10.57 7.15
C GLN A 114 -14.80 -9.75 8.10
N LEU A 115 -16.07 -10.14 8.31
CA LEU A 115 -16.97 -9.46 9.24
C LEU A 115 -16.47 -9.54 10.69
N ARG A 116 -15.98 -10.70 11.13
CA ARG A 116 -15.40 -10.87 12.48
C ARG A 116 -14.14 -10.03 12.69
N LEU A 117 -13.20 -10.09 11.74
CA LEU A 117 -11.97 -9.27 11.78
C LEU A 117 -12.28 -7.77 11.71
N LEU A 118 -13.31 -7.36 10.96
CA LEU A 118 -13.78 -5.98 10.94
C LEU A 118 -14.37 -5.55 12.29
N GLU A 119 -15.21 -6.36 12.91
CA GLU A 119 -15.81 -6.09 14.23
C GLU A 119 -14.73 -5.96 15.32
N GLU A 120 -13.73 -6.84 15.33
CA GLU A 120 -12.63 -6.82 16.29
C GLU A 120 -11.62 -5.68 16.07
N ARG A 121 -11.25 -5.37 14.82
CA ARG A 121 -10.12 -4.49 14.50
C ARG A 121 -10.52 -3.09 14.06
N SER A 122 -11.71 -2.91 13.50
CA SER A 122 -12.21 -1.63 13.02
C SER A 122 -13.73 -1.52 13.22
N PRO A 123 -14.20 -1.43 14.48
CA PRO A 123 -15.63 -1.45 14.80
C PRO A 123 -16.42 -0.30 14.16
N GLU A 124 -15.78 0.82 13.80
CA GLU A 124 -16.43 1.90 13.06
C GLU A 124 -16.68 1.56 11.58
N LEU A 125 -15.70 0.91 10.93
CA LEU A 125 -15.82 0.40 9.57
C LEU A 125 -16.92 -0.67 9.49
N TYR A 126 -16.93 -1.59 10.45
CA TYR A 126 -17.97 -2.59 10.63
C TYR A 126 -19.36 -1.96 10.80
N LYS A 127 -19.51 -0.99 11.72
CA LYS A 127 -20.78 -0.27 11.92
C LYS A 127 -21.29 0.41 10.65
N ARG A 128 -20.43 1.08 9.86
CA ARG A 128 -20.85 1.73 8.60
C ARG A 128 -21.29 0.72 7.54
N LEU A 129 -20.57 -0.40 7.40
CA LEU A 129 -20.95 -1.50 6.51
C LEU A 129 -22.32 -2.08 6.88
N MET A 130 -22.57 -2.34 8.17
CA MET A 130 -23.78 -2.99 8.66
C MET A 130 -25.00 -2.06 8.72
N VAL A 131 -24.83 -0.80 9.16
CA VAL A 131 -25.96 0.13 9.39
C VAL A 131 -26.43 0.81 8.11
N GLN A 132 -25.52 1.14 7.19
CA GLN A 132 -25.84 1.95 6.00
C GLN A 132 -25.84 1.15 4.69
N GLY A 133 -25.38 -0.10 4.70
CA GLY A 133 -25.01 -0.83 3.48
C GLY A 133 -23.95 -0.11 2.63
N ALA A 134 -23.29 0.89 3.22
CA ALA A 134 -22.41 1.82 2.53
C ALA A 134 -21.14 1.12 2.09
N ARG A 135 -20.59 1.55 0.95
CA ARG A 135 -19.25 1.13 0.52
C ARG A 135 -18.24 2.02 1.24
N PRO A 136 -17.55 1.53 2.28
CA PRO A 136 -16.66 2.37 3.06
C PRO A 136 -15.50 2.84 2.20
N MET A 137 -15.22 4.14 2.31
CA MET A 137 -14.13 4.80 1.62
C MET A 137 -12.92 4.88 2.56
N ILE A 138 -11.73 4.66 2.01
CA ILE A 138 -10.46 4.87 2.71
C ILE A 138 -9.60 5.86 1.94
N LYS A 139 -8.94 6.75 2.68
CA LYS A 139 -8.09 7.83 2.20
C LYS A 139 -6.62 7.48 2.42
N LEU A 140 -5.80 7.70 1.41
CA LEU A 140 -4.34 7.69 1.49
C LEU A 140 -3.87 8.94 2.24
N LEU A 141 -3.20 8.73 3.37
CA LEU A 141 -2.62 9.78 4.21
C LEU A 141 -1.21 10.17 3.73
N ASP A 142 -0.69 11.29 4.22
CA ASP A 142 0.63 11.82 3.85
C ASP A 142 1.80 10.88 4.21
N ASN A 143 1.60 10.00 5.20
CA ASN A 143 2.51 8.91 5.58
C ASN A 143 2.27 7.60 4.79
N GLY A 144 1.58 7.64 3.65
CA GLY A 144 1.37 6.49 2.78
C GLY A 144 0.44 5.38 3.30
N ARG A 145 -0.06 5.49 4.55
CA ARG A 145 -1.08 4.59 5.12
C ARG A 145 -2.47 4.92 4.58
N TRP A 146 -3.34 3.93 4.57
CA TRP A 146 -4.76 4.09 4.29
C TRP A 146 -5.55 4.14 5.60
N ASP A 147 -6.49 5.07 5.71
CA ASP A 147 -7.35 5.26 6.89
C ASP A 147 -8.79 5.56 6.47
N LEU A 148 -9.77 5.46 7.37
CA LEU A 148 -11.19 5.66 7.07
C LEU A 148 -11.48 7.10 6.61
N ASP A 149 -12.04 7.24 5.41
CA ASP A 149 -12.60 8.51 4.98
C ASP A 149 -14.02 8.64 5.50
N LEU A 150 -14.19 9.49 6.51
CA LEU A 150 -15.49 9.72 7.13
C LEU A 150 -16.43 10.57 6.26
N ALA A 151 -15.89 11.30 5.27
CA ALA A 151 -16.56 12.41 4.58
C ALA A 151 -16.81 12.17 3.07
N SER A 152 -16.10 11.27 2.41
CA SER A 152 -16.34 10.98 0.98
C SER A 152 -17.33 9.84 0.73
N ASN A 153 -18.23 10.08 -0.22
CA ASN A 153 -19.13 9.06 -0.79
C ASN A 153 -18.64 8.53 -2.15
N GLU A 154 -17.60 9.13 -2.74
CA GLU A 154 -17.11 8.83 -4.09
C GLU A 154 -15.58 8.67 -4.13
N GLY A 155 -15.11 7.93 -5.14
CA GLY A 155 -13.68 7.72 -5.34
C GLY A 155 -12.98 8.97 -5.86
N ARG A 156 -11.76 9.23 -5.37
CA ARG A 156 -10.87 10.30 -5.82
C ARG A 156 -9.46 9.74 -6.01
N VAL A 157 -8.71 10.24 -6.99
CA VAL A 157 -7.28 9.99 -7.12
C VAL A 157 -6.57 11.30 -7.39
N PHE A 158 -5.51 11.57 -6.62
CA PHE A 158 -4.45 12.50 -7.00
C PHE A 158 -3.30 11.65 -7.53
N ASP A 159 -2.91 11.87 -8.79
CA ASP A 159 -1.97 11.03 -9.51
C ASP A 159 -0.61 11.74 -9.63
N ILE A 160 0.35 11.38 -8.76
CA ILE A 160 1.63 12.08 -8.52
C ILE A 160 2.55 12.14 -9.74
N GLU A 161 2.30 11.30 -10.75
CA GLU A 161 3.06 11.29 -12.00
C GLU A 161 2.55 12.33 -13.01
N THR A 162 1.29 12.80 -12.94
CA THR A 162 0.63 13.46 -14.09
C THR A 162 0.03 14.86 -13.83
N GLY A 163 0.02 15.34 -12.59
CA GLY A 163 -0.72 16.54 -12.19
C GLY A 163 -2.19 16.27 -11.85
N GLY A 164 -2.68 15.05 -12.10
CA GLY A 164 -4.10 14.79 -12.29
C GLY A 164 -4.90 14.58 -11.00
N ARG A 165 -6.00 15.33 -10.84
CA ARG A 165 -7.13 14.92 -9.99
C ARG A 165 -8.19 14.22 -10.84
N TRP A 166 -8.59 13.03 -10.40
CA TRP A 166 -9.63 12.22 -11.01
C TRP A 166 -10.71 11.87 -9.99
N GLU A 167 -11.97 11.91 -10.40
CA GLU A 167 -13.12 11.63 -9.54
C GLU A 167 -14.12 10.68 -10.21
N TRP A 168 -14.93 9.99 -9.41
CA TRP A 168 -15.90 9.00 -9.88
C TRP A 168 -17.33 9.45 -9.58
N HIS A 169 -17.90 10.22 -10.50
CA HIS A 169 -19.27 10.74 -10.44
C HIS A 169 -20.22 9.76 -11.12
N GLY A 170 -21.19 9.19 -10.38
CA GLY A 170 -22.17 8.26 -10.96
C GLY A 170 -21.54 7.04 -11.67
N GLY A 171 -20.39 6.57 -11.16
CA GLY A 171 -19.61 5.48 -11.75
C GLY A 171 -18.72 5.86 -12.94
N ARG A 172 -18.84 7.08 -13.49
CA ARG A 172 -17.98 7.58 -14.58
C ARG A 172 -16.73 8.23 -14.01
N ARG A 173 -15.56 7.89 -14.56
CA ARG A 173 -14.30 8.58 -14.27
C ARG A 173 -14.27 9.94 -14.98
N VAL A 174 -14.16 11.01 -14.22
CA VAL A 174 -14.05 12.39 -14.71
C VAL A 174 -12.67 12.93 -14.33
N ARG A 175 -11.96 13.58 -15.27
CA ARG A 175 -10.77 14.37 -14.94
C ARG A 175 -11.24 15.73 -14.44
N VAL A 176 -10.78 16.16 -13.27
CA VAL A 176 -11.03 17.53 -12.80
C VAL A 176 -10.04 18.44 -13.51
N VAL A 177 -10.54 19.34 -14.36
CA VAL A 177 -9.71 20.17 -15.26
C VAL A 177 -9.50 21.60 -14.72
N HIS A 178 -10.36 22.05 -13.79
CA HIS A 178 -10.37 23.42 -13.27
C HIS A 178 -9.59 23.56 -11.97
N THR A 179 -8.83 24.65 -11.85
CA THR A 179 -7.99 25.02 -10.70
C THR A 179 -8.67 25.97 -9.69
N GLY A 180 -9.93 26.36 -9.94
CA GLY A 180 -10.63 27.46 -9.27
C GLY A 180 -11.58 27.10 -8.12
N GLY A 181 -11.33 26.04 -7.33
CA GLY A 181 -12.16 25.71 -6.15
C GLY A 181 -11.74 24.44 -5.40
N GLN A 182 -12.10 24.33 -4.11
CA GLN A 182 -11.77 23.21 -3.19
C GLN A 182 -10.34 22.67 -3.36
N SER A 183 -9.40 23.57 -3.11
CA SER A 183 -8.04 23.62 -3.65
C SER A 183 -7.02 22.89 -2.74
N TRP A 184 -6.10 22.03 -3.26
CA TRP A 184 -5.12 21.24 -2.44
C TRP A 184 -3.60 21.33 -2.76
N THR A 185 -2.76 21.27 -1.68
CA THR A 185 -1.46 22.03 -1.44
C THR A 185 -0.20 21.30 -0.98
N TYR A 186 -0.22 20.02 -1.10
CA TYR A 186 0.89 19.09 -1.26
C TYR A 186 2.12 19.82 -2.05
N GLN A 187 3.39 19.93 -1.59
CA GLN A 187 4.65 20.30 -2.34
C GLN A 187 5.93 19.74 -1.63
N GLU A 188 6.98 19.27 -2.35
CA GLU A 188 7.98 18.22 -1.97
C GLU A 188 7.47 16.76 -2.16
N HIS A 189 7.52 16.24 -3.40
CA HIS A 189 6.78 15.04 -3.88
C HIS A 189 5.25 15.17 -3.83
N THR A 190 4.70 16.35 -4.15
CA THR A 190 3.33 16.72 -3.73
C THR A 190 2.77 17.93 -4.62
N TYR A 191 1.43 18.16 -4.76
CA TYR A 191 0.66 19.12 -5.67
C TYR A 191 0.00 20.40 -5.06
N ARG A 192 0.06 21.59 -5.71
CA ARG A 192 -0.49 22.86 -5.15
C ARG A 192 -1.70 23.55 -5.84
N PRO A 193 -2.44 24.41 -5.10
CA PRO A 193 -3.58 25.16 -5.60
C PRO A 193 -3.54 26.66 -5.22
N SER A 194 -4.33 27.47 -5.89
CA SER A 194 -3.99 28.90 -5.93
C SER A 194 -4.80 29.75 -4.97
N TYR A 195 -4.29 29.97 -3.76
CA TYR A 195 -4.59 31.18 -2.96
C TYR A 195 -3.30 31.82 -2.42
N ALA A 196 -2.61 32.52 -3.31
CA ALA A 196 -1.67 33.58 -2.94
C ALA A 196 -1.87 34.70 -3.97
N VAL A 197 -2.93 35.49 -3.78
CA VAL A 197 -2.96 36.84 -4.34
C VAL A 197 -2.29 37.72 -3.29
N ASP A 198 -0.95 37.74 -3.31
CA ASP A 198 -0.27 38.94 -2.85
C ASP A 198 -0.71 40.04 -3.82
N SER A 199 -1.57 40.92 -3.33
CA SER A 199 -2.03 42.09 -4.07
C SER A 199 -0.89 43.10 -4.15
N ALA A 200 0.03 42.85 -5.09
CA ALA A 200 1.03 43.83 -5.52
C ALA A 200 0.33 44.95 -6.30
N TRP A 201 0.01 46.02 -5.58
CA TRP A 201 -0.05 47.37 -6.11
C TRP A 201 1.31 48.04 -5.88
#